data_AF-A0A2H0Y9M3-F1
#
_entry.id   AF-A0A2H0Y9M3-F1
#
_cell.length_a   1.000
_cell.length_b   1.000
_cell.length_c   1.000
_cell.angle_alpha   90.00
_cell.angle_beta   90.00
_cell.angle_gamma   90.00
#
_symmetry.space_group_name_H-M   'P 1'
#
loop_
_entity.id
_entity.type
_entity.pdbx_description
1 polymer ?
#
loop_
_entity_poly.entity_id
_entity_poly.type
_entity_poly.pdbx_seq_one_letter_code
_entity_poly.pdbx_strand_id
1 'polypeptide(L)'
;HPFRGIMHRLLKIKAREAKGVVLVKWGDIWFFGWLTGKIQIGGRSFYRVTVPSAPLPISGQLMLVPRERIIFINISMAEHMTQLASMGFNALPDKLRDCPPPDNNRCS
;
A
#
# COMPACT_ATOMS: atom_id res chain seq x y z
N HIS A 1 -27.18 4.38 -6.45
CA HIS A 1 -26.63 3.50 -7.51
C HIS A 1 -25.97 2.26 -6.90
N PRO A 2 -26.37 1.04 -7.32
CA PRO A 2 -25.92 -0.24 -6.73
C PRO A 2 -24.41 -0.49 -6.83
N PHE A 3 -23.75 0.05 -7.86
CA PHE A 3 -22.30 -0.11 -8.08
C PHE A 3 -21.43 0.53 -6.98
N ARG A 4 -21.86 1.63 -6.36
CA ARG A 4 -21.06 2.32 -5.32
C ARG A 4 -20.90 1.47 -4.05
N GLY A 5 -21.91 0.68 -3.70
CA GLY A 5 -21.88 -0.19 -2.52
C GLY A 5 -20.96 -1.40 -2.66
N ILE A 6 -20.93 -2.00 -3.87
CA ILE A 6 -20.06 -3.14 -4.18
C ILE A 6 -18.59 -2.71 -4.16
N MET A 7 -18.28 -1.57 -4.80
CA MET A 7 -16.92 -1.03 -4.84
C MET A 7 -16.38 -0.71 -3.44
N HIS A 8 -17.19 -0.06 -2.60
CA HIS A 8 -16.81 0.23 -1.22
C HIS A 8 -16.57 -1.04 -0.39
N ARG A 9 -17.31 -2.12 -0.66
CA ARG A 9 -17.11 -3.43 0.00
C ARG A 9 -15.81 -4.08 -0.44
N LEU A 10 -15.51 -4.11 -1.73
CA LEU A 10 -14.27 -4.68 -2.28
C LEU A 10 -13.03 -3.94 -1.78
N LEU A 11 -13.09 -2.60 -1.71
CA LEU A 11 -12.03 -1.77 -1.14
C LEU A 11 -11.79 -2.09 0.34
N LYS A 12 -12.86 -2.24 1.12
CA LYS A 12 -12.76 -2.64 2.53
C LYS A 12 -12.14 -4.03 2.71
N ILE A 13 -12.43 -4.98 1.81
CA ILE A 13 -11.84 -6.32 1.86
C ILE A 13 -10.33 -6.23 1.56
N LYS A 14 -9.94 -5.60 0.45
CA LYS A 14 -8.52 -5.42 0.10
C LYS A 14 -7.73 -4.67 1.18
N ALA A 15 -8.33 -3.64 1.78
CA ALA A 15 -7.69 -2.87 2.84
C ALA A 15 -7.52 -3.68 4.14
N ARG A 16 -8.40 -4.66 4.42
CA ARG A 16 -8.25 -5.59 5.56
C ARG A 16 -7.18 -6.65 5.32
N GLU A 17 -6.98 -7.07 4.07
CA GLU A 17 -5.93 -8.02 3.70
C GLU A 17 -4.55 -7.37 3.63
N ALA A 18 -4.50 -6.05 3.41
CA ALA A 18 -3.28 -5.27 3.47
C ALA A 18 -2.70 -5.28 4.89
N LYS A 19 -1.42 -5.63 4.99
CA LYS A 19 -0.64 -5.65 6.23
C LYS A 19 -0.04 -4.28 6.59
N GLY A 20 -0.21 -3.29 5.72
CA GLY A 20 0.32 -1.94 5.88
C GLY A 20 0.53 -1.24 4.55
N VAL A 21 0.85 0.06 4.63
CA VAL A 21 1.25 0.89 3.49
C VAL A 21 2.77 0.97 3.44
N VAL A 22 3.32 0.89 2.25
CA VAL A 22 4.76 0.96 2.00
C VAL A 22 5.06 1.97 0.90
N LEU A 23 6.29 2.48 0.89
CA LEU A 23 6.86 3.21 -0.23
C LEU A 23 7.75 2.27 -1.04
N VAL A 24 7.57 2.31 -2.35
CA VAL A 24 8.41 1.60 -3.32
C VAL A 24 8.97 2.59 -4.33
N LYS A 25 10.28 2.48 -4.59
CA LYS A 25 10.97 3.32 -5.57
C LYS A 25 11.04 2.62 -6.92
N TRP A 26 10.66 3.31 -7.99
CA TRP A 26 10.88 2.89 -9.37
C TRP A 26 11.50 4.05 -10.17
N GLY A 27 12.75 3.89 -10.60
CA GLY A 27 13.52 5.03 -11.11
C GLY A 27 13.64 6.10 -10.02
N ASP A 28 13.32 7.35 -10.33
CA ASP A 28 13.30 8.46 -9.37
C ASP A 28 11.91 8.76 -8.79
N ILE A 29 10.93 7.90 -9.08
CA ILE A 29 9.54 8.07 -8.64
C ILE A 29 9.25 7.12 -7.47
N TRP A 30 8.50 7.64 -6.51
CA TRP A 30 7.99 6.88 -5.36
C TRP A 30 6.52 6.59 -5.52
N PHE A 31 6.13 5.36 -5.16
CA PHE A 31 4.75 4.92 -5.18
C PHE A 31 4.36 4.45 -3.78
N PHE A 32 3.14 4.79 -3.37
CA PHE A 32 2.50 4.10 -2.27
C PHE A 32 1.99 2.74 -2.74
N GLY A 33 2.18 1.74 -1.90
CA GLY A 33 1.69 0.39 -2.15
C GLY A 33 1.15 -0.26 -0.89
N TRP A 34 0.32 -1.26 -1.08
CA TRP A 34 -0.25 -2.06 0.00
C TRP A 34 0.48 -3.38 0.09
N LEU A 35 1.00 -3.67 1.28
CA LEU A 35 1.70 -4.90 1.55
C LEU A 35 0.70 -6.06 1.68
N THR A 36 0.71 -7.01 0.74
CA THR A 36 -0.25 -8.15 0.74
C THR A 36 0.41 -9.48 1.07
N GLY A 37 1.73 -9.52 1.22
CA GLY A 37 2.44 -10.69 1.73
C GLY A 37 3.86 -10.80 1.24
N LYS A 38 4.39 -12.02 1.30
CA LYS A 38 5.76 -12.37 0.91
C LYS A 38 5.76 -13.55 -0.05
N ILE A 39 6.80 -13.63 -0.88
CA ILE A 39 7.06 -14.76 -1.76
C ILE A 39 8.58 -14.95 -1.89
N GLN A 40 9.02 -16.20 -2.05
CA GLN A 40 10.41 -16.53 -2.35
C GLN A 40 10.53 -16.99 -3.81
N ILE A 41 11.51 -16.45 -4.54
CA ILE A 41 11.80 -16.81 -5.93
C ILE A 41 13.32 -16.96 -6.06
N GLY A 42 13.80 -18.15 -6.41
CA GLY A 42 15.23 -18.43 -6.59
C GLY A 42 16.08 -18.09 -5.35
N GLY A 43 15.59 -18.42 -4.15
CA GLY A 43 16.28 -18.12 -2.87
C GLY A 43 16.23 -16.66 -2.42
N ARG A 44 15.61 -15.76 -3.21
CA ARG A 44 15.44 -14.35 -2.86
C ARG A 44 14.05 -14.10 -2.30
N SER A 45 13.95 -13.25 -1.28
CA SER A 45 12.69 -12.87 -0.64
C SER A 45 12.15 -11.58 -1.24
N PHE A 46 10.89 -11.61 -1.65
CA PHE A 46 10.14 -10.47 -2.18
C PHE A 46 8.92 -10.22 -1.31
N TYR A 47 8.47 -8.97 -1.27
CA TYR A 47 7.12 -8.67 -0.84
C TYR A 47 6.19 -8.50 -2.04
N ARG A 48 4.97 -8.95 -1.87
CA ARG A 48 3.85 -8.64 -2.75
C ARG A 48 3.30 -7.28 -2.36
N VAL A 49 3.40 -6.33 -3.27
CA VAL A 49 2.94 -4.95 -3.09
C VAL A 49 1.89 -4.65 -4.15
N THR A 50 0.68 -4.32 -3.73
CA THR A 50 -0.35 -3.83 -4.65
C THR A 50 -0.26 -2.32 -4.69
N VAL A 51 0.15 -1.74 -5.82
CA VAL A 51 0.13 -0.30 -6.06
C VAL A 51 -1.26 0.08 -6.57
N PRO A 52 -2.09 0.75 -5.75
CA PRO A 52 -3.43 1.11 -6.15
C PRO A 52 -3.42 2.30 -7.12
N SER A 53 -4.46 2.43 -7.95
CA SER A 53 -4.65 3.59 -8.83
C SER A 53 -5.73 4.53 -8.28
N ALA A 54 -5.57 5.82 -8.54
CA ALA A 54 -6.57 6.84 -8.22
C ALA A 54 -7.57 7.01 -9.38
N PRO A 55 -8.83 7.41 -9.11
CA PRO A 55 -9.47 7.56 -7.81
C PRO A 55 -10.08 6.24 -7.29
N LEU A 56 -9.94 5.13 -8.05
CA LEU A 56 -10.51 3.82 -7.76
C LEU A 56 -9.40 2.81 -7.38
N PRO A 57 -9.13 2.59 -6.09
CA PRO A 57 -8.01 1.76 -5.64
C PRO A 57 -8.14 0.27 -5.95
N ILE A 58 -9.28 -0.16 -6.51
CA ILE A 58 -9.52 -1.55 -6.90
C ILE A 58 -8.66 -1.92 -8.10
N SER A 59 -8.53 -1.00 -9.05
CA SER A 59 -7.56 -1.08 -10.14
C SER A 59 -6.18 -0.71 -9.60
N GLY A 60 -5.17 -1.47 -9.99
CA GLY A 60 -3.82 -1.30 -9.50
C GLY A 60 -2.92 -2.41 -10.03
N GLN A 61 -1.62 -2.27 -9.79
CA GLN A 61 -0.62 -3.21 -10.26
C GLN A 61 -0.09 -4.03 -9.08
N LEU A 62 -0.01 -5.35 -9.24
CA LEU A 62 0.75 -6.20 -8.33
C LEU A 62 2.23 -6.12 -8.70
N MET A 63 3.06 -5.79 -7.73
CA MET A 63 4.52 -5.74 -7.86
C MET A 63 5.16 -6.73 -6.89
N LEU A 64 6.22 -7.38 -7.35
CA LEU A 64 7.14 -8.14 -6.51
C LEU A 64 8.37 -7.28 -6.27
N VAL A 65 8.53 -6.82 -5.04
CA VAL A 65 9.59 -5.88 -4.68
C VAL A 65 10.60 -6.59 -3.78
N PRO A 66 11.91 -6.56 -4.10
CA PRO A 66 12.93 -7.14 -3.23
C PRO A 66 12.83 -6.56 -1.83
N ARG A 67 13.03 -7.40 -0.81
CA ARG A 67 12.89 -7.00 0.61
C ARG A 67 13.66 -5.73 0.95
N GLU A 68 14.86 -5.58 0.39
CA GLU A 68 15.79 -4.48 0.61
C GLU A 68 15.41 -3.16 -0.08
N ARG A 69 14.39 -3.16 -0.95
CA ARG A 69 13.94 -1.97 -1.70
C ARG A 69 12.61 -1.39 -1.19
N ILE A 70 12.10 -1.90 -0.07
CA ILE A 70 10.86 -1.44 0.53
C ILE A 70 11.16 -0.53 1.71
N ILE A 71 10.49 0.62 1.72
CA ILE A 71 10.43 1.48 2.90
C ILE A 71 9.06 1.31 3.54
N PHE A 72 9.08 0.85 4.78
CA PHE A 72 7.86 0.75 5.60
C PHE A 72 7.60 2.08 6.25
N ILE A 73 6.37 2.56 6.14
CA ILE A 73 5.98 3.87 6.67
C ILE A 73 4.81 3.72 7.64
N ASN A 74 4.75 4.61 8.62
CA ASN A 74 3.67 4.65 9.59
C ASN A 74 2.53 5.57 9.08
N ILE A 75 1.71 5.04 8.17
CA ILE A 75 0.45 5.64 7.75
C ILE A 75 -0.64 4.57 7.79
N SER A 76 -1.80 4.91 8.32
CA SER A 76 -2.90 3.97 8.36
C SER A 76 -3.45 3.72 6.94
N MET A 77 -3.99 2.52 6.72
CA MET A 77 -4.68 2.20 5.48
C MET A 77 -5.85 3.17 5.19
N ALA A 78 -6.54 3.65 6.24
CA ALA A 78 -7.67 4.56 6.11
C ALA A 78 -7.26 5.97 5.64
N GLU A 79 -6.17 6.51 6.20
CA GLU A 79 -5.61 7.79 5.77
C GLU A 79 -5.16 7.72 4.32
N HIS A 80 -4.38 6.70 3.97
CA HIS A 80 -3.91 6.51 2.59
C HIS A 80 -5.07 6.34 1.59
N MET A 81 -6.12 5.59 1.96
CA MET A 81 -7.33 5.45 1.13
C MET A 81 -8.06 6.79 0.91
N THR A 82 -8.12 7.63 1.95
CA THR A 82 -8.72 8.96 1.87
C THR A 82 -7.92 9.87 0.94
N GLN A 83 -6.59 9.79 1.00
CA GLN A 83 -5.71 10.52 0.09
C GLN A 83 -5.89 10.08 -1.36
N LEU A 84 -5.90 8.76 -1.60
CA LEU A 84 -6.05 8.21 -2.93
C LEU A 84 -7.40 8.57 -3.56
N ALA A 85 -8.49 8.53 -2.78
CA ALA A 85 -9.80 8.99 -3.20
C ALA A 85 -9.84 10.50 -3.50
N SER A 86 -9.03 11.28 -2.78
CA SER A 86 -8.85 12.71 -3.04
C SER A 86 -7.82 13.02 -4.12
N MET A 87 -7.20 12.02 -4.77
CA MET A 87 -6.11 12.23 -5.75
C MET A 87 -4.94 13.08 -5.20
N GLY A 88 -4.71 13.04 -3.89
CA GLY A 88 -3.67 13.84 -3.23
C GLY A 88 -4.06 15.28 -2.86
N PHE A 89 -5.32 15.70 -3.04
CA PHE A 89 -5.80 17.00 -2.53
C PHE A 89 -5.78 17.06 -1.00
N ASN A 90 -6.02 15.93 -0.33
CA ASN A 90 -5.74 15.83 1.10
C ASN A 90 -4.24 15.62 1.29
N ALA A 91 -3.59 16.56 1.97
CA ALA A 91 -2.15 16.53 2.18
C ALA A 91 -1.70 15.25 2.91
N LEU A 92 -0.57 14.70 2.47
CA LEU A 92 0.27 13.85 3.32
C LEU A 92 0.80 14.67 4.48
N PRO A 93 1.05 14.05 5.65
CA PRO A 93 1.83 14.72 6.66
C PRO A 93 3.19 15.10 6.06
N ASP A 94 3.71 16.28 6.40
CA ASP A 94 5.01 16.78 5.91
C ASP A 94 6.17 15.83 6.25
N LYS A 95 5.96 14.92 7.21
CA LYS A 95 6.91 13.90 7.63
C LYS A 95 6.22 12.55 7.71
N LEU A 96 6.59 11.65 6.81
CA LEU A 96 6.34 10.22 6.97
C LEU A 96 7.40 9.63 7.89
N ARG A 97 6.96 8.85 8.88
CA ARG A 97 7.87 8.14 9.79
C ARG A 97 8.14 6.76 9.25
N ASP A 98 9.41 6.36 9.27
CA ASP A 98 9.79 4.98 9.02
C ASP A 98 9.16 4.06 10.08
N CYS A 99 8.82 2.86 9.66
CA CYS A 99 8.32 1.79 10.54
C CYS A 99 9.19 0.54 10.34
N PRO A 100 9.40 -0.32 11.35
CA PRO A 100 9.96 -1.64 11.12
C PRO A 100 9.07 -2.48 10.19
N PRO A 101 9.62 -3.49 9.50
CA PRO A 101 8.82 -4.46 8.77
C PRO A 101 7.80 -5.13 9.70
N PRO A 102 6.57 -5.41 9.23
CA PRO A 102 5.46 -5.92 10.06
C PRO A 102 5.68 -7.33 10.65
N ASP A 103 6.85 -7.91 10.40
CA ASP A 103 7.33 -9.17 10.98
C ASP A 103 7.76 -8.98 12.44
N ASN A 104 8.14 -7.75 12.80
CA ASN A 104 8.56 -7.34 14.12
C ASN A 104 7.61 -6.24 14.62
N ASN A 105 6.46 -6.64 15.18
CA ASN A 105 5.47 -5.81 15.90
C ASN A 105 5.01 -4.49 15.23
N ARG A 106 3.78 -4.56 14.70
CA ARG A 106 2.77 -3.49 14.46
C ARG A 106 3.31 -2.10 14.07
N CYS A 107 3.21 -1.78 12.78
CA CYS A 107 2.77 -0.43 12.41
C CYS A 107 1.28 -0.31 12.77
N SER A 108 0.91 0.79 13.42
CA SER A 108 -0.42 1.06 13.99
C SER A 108 -1.48 1.33 12.93
#